data_AF-A0A6B3P372-F1
#
_entry.id   AF-A0A6B3P372-F1
#
_cell.length_a   1.000
_cell.length_b   1.000
_cell.length_c   1.000
_cell.angle_alpha   90.00
_cell.angle_beta   90.00
_cell.angle_gamma   90.00
#
_symmetry.space_group_name_H-M   'P 1'
#
loop_
_entity.id
_entity.type
_entity.pdbx_description
1 polymer ?
#
loop_
_entity_poly.entity_id
_entity_poly.type
_entity_poly.pdbx_seq_one_letter_code
_entity_poly.pdbx_strand_id
1 'polypeptide(L)' 'MNLTLRITRDNGAQEQIQVLCRIDTLNEVEYFKAGGILHYVLRQLIAG' A
#
# COMPACT_ATOMS: atom_id res chain seq x y z
N MET A 1 2.25 10.56 -3.32
CA MET A 1 1.77 10.99 -1.97
C MET A 1 2.90 10.73 -0.97
N ASN A 2 3.18 11.64 -0.03
CA ASN A 2 4.17 11.38 1.02
C ASN A 2 3.50 10.70 2.23
N LEU A 3 4.19 9.71 2.81
CA LEU A 3 3.77 8.98 4.00
C LEU A 3 4.80 9.16 5.11
N THR A 4 4.34 9.15 6.36
CA THR A 4 5.22 9.14 7.53
C THR A 4 5.56 7.70 7.89
N LEU A 5 6.82 7.30 7.73
CA LEU A 5 7.35 6.03 8.21
C LEU A 5 7.82 6.19 9.66
N ARG A 6 7.31 5.37 10.57
CA ARG A 6 7.80 5.28 11.95
C ARG A 6 8.78 4.12 12.08
N ILE A 7 10.02 4.41 12.44
CA ILE A 7 11.08 3.44 12.74
C ILE A 7 11.09 3.25 14.25
N THR A 8 10.98 2.01 14.72
CA THR A 8 11.18 1.66 16.14
C THR A 8 12.49 0.89 16.24
N ARG A 9 13.47 1.42 16.97
CA ARG A 9 14.79 0.83 17.14
C ARG A 9 14.81 -0.12 18.35
N ASP A 10 15.78 -1.02 18.41
CA ASP A 10 15.90 -2.03 19.48
C ASP A 10 16.04 -1.41 20.89
N ASN A 11 16.59 -0.20 20.98
CA ASN A 11 16.68 0.55 22.22
C ASN A 11 15.39 1.30 22.61
N GLY A 12 14.29 1.07 21.89
CA GLY A 12 13.00 1.72 22.09
C GLY A 12 12.88 3.14 21.51
N ALA A 13 13.96 3.70 20.93
CA ALA A 13 13.89 4.99 20.27
C ALA A 13 13.00 4.94 19.03
N GLN A 14 12.21 5.99 18.83
CA GLN A 14 11.35 6.14 17.66
C GLN A 14 11.82 7.29 16.78
N GLU A 15 11.80 7.07 15.48
CA GLU A 15 12.13 8.07 14.47
C GLU A 15 11.00 8.13 13.44
N GLN A 16 10.75 9.32 12.90
CA GLN A 16 9.76 9.53 11.85
C GLN A 16 10.45 10.15 10.63
N ILE A 17 10.33 9.49 9.49
CA ILE A 17 10.86 10.00 8.21
C ILE A 17 9.75 10.06 7.16
N GLN A 18 9.90 10.95 6.19
CA GLN A 18 8.99 11.05 5.05
C GLN A 18 9.44 10.08 3.94
N VAL A 19 8.49 9.32 3.39
CA VAL A 19 8.71 8.42 2.26
C VAL A 19 7.70 8.69 1.15
N LEU A 20 8.08 8.42 -0.10
CA LEU A 20 7.18 8.53 -1.24
C LEU A 20 6.36 7.24 -1.39
N CYS A 21 5.03 7.34 -1.34
CA CYS A 21 4.13 6.27 -1.76
C CYS A 21 4.20 6.10 -3.28
N ARG A 22 4.49 4.87 -3.73
CA ARG A 22 4.62 4.47 -5.15
C ARG A 22 3.38 3.77 -5.71
N ILE A 23 2.22 4.04 -5.12
CA ILE A 23 0.94 3.75 -5.75
C ILE A 23 0.67 4.95 -6.65
N ASP A 24 1.13 4.85 -7.88
CA ASP A 24 1.29 5.97 -8.82
C ASP A 24 0.00 6.19 -9.65
N THR A 25 -0.88 5.19 -9.74
CA THR A 25 -2.12 5.21 -10.53
C THR A 25 -3.36 4.79 -9.73
N LEU A 26 -4.55 5.14 -10.24
CA LEU A 26 -5.82 4.73 -9.62
C LEU A 26 -5.98 3.20 -9.64
N ASN A 27 -5.60 2.53 -10.72
CA ASN A 27 -5.68 1.07 -10.82
C ASN A 27 -4.84 0.39 -9.74
N GLU A 28 -3.64 0.91 -9.43
CA GLU A 28 -2.80 0.36 -8.36
C GLU A 28 -3.44 0.54 -6.98
N VAL A 29 -4.19 1.62 -6.74
CA VAL A 29 -4.98 1.78 -5.51
C VAL A 29 -6.03 0.69 -5.41
N GLU A 30 -6.73 0.39 -6.51
CA GLU A 30 -7.75 -0.66 -6.54
C GLU A 30 -7.14 -2.04 -6.33
N TYR A 31 -6.01 -2.33 -6.97
CA TYR A 31 -5.27 -3.59 -6.79
C TYR A 31 -4.77 -3.74 -5.34
N PHE A 32 -4.24 -2.67 -4.74
CA PHE A 32 -3.81 -2.68 -3.35
C PHE A 32 -4.97 -2.95 -2.39
N LYS A 33 -6.11 -2.25 -2.55
CA LYS A 33 -7.32 -2.47 -1.75
C LYS A 33 -7.91 -3.87 -1.95
N ALA A 34 -7.73 -4.44 -3.13
CA ALA A 34 -8.12 -5.78 -3.49
C ALA A 34 -7.23 -6.88 -2.86
N GLY A 35 -6.10 -6.54 -2.24
CA GLY A 35 -5.12 -7.51 -1.78
C GLY A 35 -4.20 -8.05 -2.89
N GLY A 36 -4.20 -7.41 -4.05
CA GLY A 36 -3.37 -7.77 -5.21
C GLY A 36 -4.15 -7.81 -6.53
N ILE A 37 -3.41 -7.73 -7.65
CA ILE A 37 -3.99 -7.76 -9.00
C ILE A 37 -4.78 -9.04 -9.28
N LEU A 38 -4.30 -10.20 -8.83
CA LEU A 38 -4.98 -11.47 -9.05
C LEU A 38 -6.36 -11.49 -8.37
N HIS A 39 -6.43 -11.03 -7.11
CA HIS A 39 -7.69 -10.98 -6.37
C HIS A 39 -8.67 -9.98 -6.97
N TYR A 40 -8.18 -8.84 -7.49
CA TYR A 40 -9.00 -7.86 -8.19
C TYR A 40 -9.66 -8.49 -9.42
N VAL A 41 -8.87 -9.13 -10.29
CA VAL A 41 -9.35 -9.73 -11.54
C VAL A 41 -10.31 -10.88 -11.27
N LEU A 42 -9.97 -11.82 -10.37
CA LEU A 42 -10.84 -12.96 -10.06
C LEU A 42 -12.23 -12.52 -9.57
N ARG A 43 -12.30 -11.46 -8.74
CA ARG A 43 -13.60 -10.92 -8.30
C ARG A 43 -14.37 -10.27 -9.43
N GLN A 44 -13.71 -9.57 -10.35
CA GLN A 44 -14.38 -9.02 -11.52
C GLN A 44 -14.93 -10.11 -12.45
N LEU A 45 -14.19 -11.21 -12.62
CA LEU A 45 -14.62 -12.35 -13.45
C LEU A 45 -15.81 -13.11 -12.87
N ILE A 46 -15.97 -13.14 -11.54
CA ILE A 46 -17.13 -13.76 -10.88
C ILE A 46 -18.35 -12.82 -10.85
N ALA A 47 -18.12 -11.51 -10.86
CA ALA A 47 -19.17 -10.49 -10.83
C ALA A 47 -19.78 -10.19 -12.21
N GLY A 48 -19.13 -10.62 -13.30
CA GLY A 48 -19.65 -10.57 -14.67
C GLY A 48 -20.35 -11.87 -15.05
#